data_AF-A0A353IQD0-F1
#
_entry.id   AF-A0A353IQD0-F1
#
_cell.length_a   1.000
_cell.length_b   1.000
_cell.length_c   1.000
_cell.angle_alpha   90.00
_cell.angle_beta   90.00
_cell.angle_gamma   90.00
#
_symmetry.space_group_name_H-M   'P 1'
#
loop_
_entity.id
_entity.type
_entity.pdbx_description
1 polymer ?
#
loop_
_entity_poly.entity_id
_entity_poly.type
_entity_poly.pdbx_seq_one_letter_code
_entity_poly.pdbx_strand_id
1 'polypeptide(L)' 'MTAVEKLTVLLCGYEIIPRGVSIRGGGDRFIISVPICAYLLETREGLVVFDTGF' A
#
# COMPACT_ATOMS: atom_id res chain seq x y z
N MET A 1 5.88 17.81 -15.26
CA MET A 1 5.01 16.66 -15.65
C MET A 1 5.84 15.40 -15.43
N THR A 2 5.27 14.35 -14.82
CA THR A 2 5.99 13.08 -14.58
C THR A 2 5.90 12.18 -15.83
N ALA A 3 6.72 11.11 -15.89
CA ALA A 3 6.64 10.10 -16.96
C ALA A 3 5.43 9.14 -16.81
N VAL A 4 4.76 9.17 -15.66
CA VAL A 4 3.62 8.30 -15.33
C VAL A 4 2.35 8.82 -15.99
N GLU A 5 1.73 8.00 -16.83
CA GLU A 5 0.49 8.32 -17.53
C GLU A 5 -0.73 7.76 -16.80
N LYS A 6 -0.58 6.62 -16.12
CA LYS A 6 -1.61 6.03 -15.27
C LYS A 6 -1.01 5.34 -14.04
N LEU A 7 -1.68 5.52 -12.91
CA LEU A 7 -1.38 4.83 -11.66
C LEU A 7 -2.56 3.95 -11.29
N THR A 8 -2.32 2.65 -11.14
CA THR A 8 -3.31 1.68 -10.67
C THR A 8 -2.92 1.21 -9.27
N VAL A 9 -3.86 1.29 -8.33
CA VAL A 9 -3.71 0.74 -6.97
C VAL A 9 -4.23 -0.70 -6.99
N LEU A 10 -3.36 -1.65 -6.72
CA LEU A 10 -3.70 -3.07 -6.58
C LEU A 10 -3.93 -3.35 -5.10
N LEU A 11 -5.18 -3.59 -4.70
CA LEU A 11 -5.48 -4.07 -3.35
C LEU A 11 -5.11 -5.56 -3.26
N CYS A 12 -4.04 -5.87 -2.54
CA CYS A 12 -3.49 -7.21 -2.40
C CYS A 12 -4.05 -7.98 -1.18
N GLY A 13 -4.81 -7.30 -0.32
CA GLY A 13 -5.42 -7.91 0.86
C GLY A 13 -5.41 -6.97 2.05
N TYR A 14 -5.53 -7.56 3.24
CA TYR A 14 -5.52 -6.84 4.50
C TYR A 14 -4.73 -7.60 5.55
N GLU A 15 -4.04 -6.86 6.43
CA GLU A 15 -3.47 -7.40 7.66
C GLU A 15 -4.26 -6.89 8.86
N ILE A 16 -4.46 -7.74 9.87
CA ILE A 16 -5.18 -7.40 11.09
C ILE A 16 -4.17 -7.25 12.22
N ILE A 17 -3.90 -6.00 12.63
CA ILE A 17 -2.79 -5.67 13.54
C ILE A 17 -3.24 -4.75 14.69
N PRO A 18 -2.51 -4.74 15.83
CA PRO A 18 -2.71 -3.73 16.86
C PRO A 18 -2.44 -2.33 16.32
N ARG A 19 -3.27 -1.35 16.70
CA ARG A 19 -3.14 0.06 16.28
C ARG A 19 -1.76 0.65 16.63
N GLY A 20 -1.15 0.18 17.72
CA GLY A 20 0.19 0.59 18.15
C GLY A 20 1.29 0.37 17.11
N VAL A 21 1.11 -0.59 16.18
CA VAL A 21 2.05 -0.85 15.07
C VAL A 21 2.07 0.31 14.08
N SER A 22 0.91 0.87 13.73
CA SER A 22 0.80 1.96 12.76
C SER A 22 0.96 3.36 13.37
N ILE A 23 0.68 3.52 14.67
CA ILE A 23 0.66 4.83 15.33
C ILE A 23 1.44 4.75 16.63
N ARG A 24 2.59 5.44 16.70
CA ARG A 24 3.41 5.54 17.90
C ARG A 24 2.57 6.08 19.07
N GLY A 25 2.62 5.39 20.21
CA GLY A 25 1.81 5.72 21.39
C GLY A 25 0.32 5.39 21.24
N GLY A 26 -0.08 4.71 20.15
CA GLY A 26 -1.47 4.37 19.86
C GLY A 26 -2.06 3.24 20.71
N GLY A 27 -1.19 2.48 21.39
CA GLY A 27 -1.54 1.35 22.25
C GLY A 27 -2.17 0.17 21.51
N ASP A 28 -2.34 -0.95 22.22
CA ASP A 28 -2.80 -2.22 21.64
C ASP A 28 -4.26 -2.54 21.99
N ARG A 29 -4.98 -1.56 22.56
CA ARG A 29 -6.40 -1.71 22.91
C ARG A 29 -7.29 -1.89 21.68
N PHE A 30 -6.88 -1.35 20.54
CA PHE A 30 -7.64 -1.41 19.28
C PHE A 30 -6.88 -2.26 18.27
N ILE A 31 -7.61 -3.15 17.61
CA ILE A 31 -7.14 -3.90 16.45
C ILE A 31 -7.73 -3.23 15.20
N ILE A 32 -6.90 -3.05 14.18
CA ILE A 32 -7.27 -2.43 12.92
C ILE A 32 -6.98 -3.38 11.75
N SER A 33 -7.78 -3.24 10.68
CA SER A 33 -7.49 -3.86 9.39
C SER A 33 -6.75 -2.84 8.53
N VAL A 34 -5.52 -3.14 8.15
CA VAL A 34 -4.70 -2.28 7.27
C VAL A 34 -4.64 -2.88 5.86
N PRO A 35 -4.88 -2.09 4.80
CA PRO A 35 -4.80 -2.60 3.43
C PRO A 35 -3.35 -2.84 3.03
N ILE A 36 -3.11 -3.93 2.33
CA ILE A 36 -1.84 -4.23 1.66
C ILE A 36 -2.03 -3.87 0.18
N CYS A 37 -1.17 -3.00 -0.35
CA CYS A 37 -1.29 -2.51 -1.71
C CYS A 37 0.02 -2.66 -2.47
N ALA A 38 -0.07 -3.00 -3.75
CA ALA A 38 0.98 -2.79 -4.74
C ALA A 38 0.53 -1.74 -5.75
N TYR A 39 1.48 -1.13 -6.46
CA TYR A 39 1.19 -0.03 -7.37
C TYR A 39 1.76 -0.31 -8.75
N LEU A 40 0.90 -0.32 -9.76
CA LEU A 40 1.30 -0.39 -11.16
C LEU A 40 1.33 1.01 -11.75
N LEU A 41 2.50 1.42 -12.19
CA LEU A 41 2.74 2.67 -12.88
C LEU A 41 2.90 2.35 -14.37
N GLU A 42 2.00 2.88 -15.18
CA GLU A 42 2.10 2.85 -16.63
C GLU A 42 2.83 4.15 -17.04
N THR A 43 4.04 4.03 -17.57
CA THR A 43 4.85 5.14 -18.08
C THR A 43 5.02 5.05 -19.59
N ARG A 44 5.53 6.11 -20.20
CA ARG A 44 5.86 6.14 -21.64
C ARG A 44 6.92 5.11 -22.03
N GLU A 45 7.81 4.79 -21.10
CA GLU A 45 8.95 3.90 -21.29
C GLU A 45 8.62 2.44 -20.94
N GLY A 46 7.50 2.19 -20.26
CA GLY A 46 7.05 0.84 -19.91
C GLY A 46 6.26 0.78 -18.60
N LEU A 47 6.21 -0.42 -18.03
CA LEU A 47 5.50 -0.70 -16.78
C LEU A 47 6.49 -0.77 -15.62
N VAL A 48 6.12 -0.13 -14.50
CA VAL A 48 6.85 -0.22 -13.24
C VAL A 48 5.89 -0.73 -12.17
N VAL A 49 6.30 -1.79 -11.47
CA VAL A 49 5.60 -2.28 -10.27
C VAL A 49 6.37 -1.80 -9.05
N PHE A 50 5.67 -1.09 -8.16
CA PHE A 50 6.18 -0.67 -6.87
C PHE A 50 5.50 -1.48 -5.78
N ASP A 51 6.33 -2.18 -4.99
CA ASP A 51 5.94 -3.22 -4.03
C ASP A 51 5.30 -4.45 -4.70
N THR A 52 5.19 -5.56 -3.99
CA THR A 52 4.66 -6.83 -4.53
C THR A 52 3.58 -7.47 -3.67
N GLY A 53 3.15 -6.80 -2.60
CA GLY A 53 2.24 -7.38 -1.62
C GLY A 53 2.96 -8.23 -0.59
N PHE A 54 2.18 -9.07 0.11
CA PHE A 54 2.62 -9.88 1.26
C PHE A 54 3.05 -11.29 0.87
#